data_AF-A0A2N1MDS7-F1
#
_entry.id   AF-A0A2N1MDS7-F1
#
_cell.length_a   1.000
_cell.length_b   1.000
_cell.length_c   1.000
_cell.angle_alpha   90.00
_cell.angle_beta   90.00
_cell.angle_gamma   90.00
#
_symmetry.space_group_name_H-M   'P 1'
#
loop_
_entity.id
_entity.type
_entity.pdbx_description
1 polymer ?
#
loop_
_entity_poly.entity_id
_entity_poly.type
_entity_poly.pdbx_seq_one_letter_code
_entity_poly.pdbx_strand_id
1 'polypeptide(L)'
;HDYEIRDAVLKIEVLKDSENSQIYREISALHALGDLSCVPTILFEGYTMGGTMALLTDFAGQPLESWISDNDNIDDYTIFQIILDLLSCLEKIHTRGYTHGDVAIRNVIQRNGHFYLIDFGLATLLQLLINPCQAIIRDYIYLCRIIGVIKFRKKMSLLELIDKLDGEFKSFVSIIENASRWKIINEEKWLERFGAEVKQFHERGHHLPRKALLDITEI
;
A
#
# COMPACT_ATOMS: atom_id res chain seq x y z
N HIS A 1 -3.16 -33.94 7.76
CA HIS A 1 -2.24 -32.83 8.02
C HIS A 1 -3.12 -31.71 8.53
N ASP A 2 -3.24 -31.61 9.84
CA ASP A 2 -4.03 -30.56 10.47
C ASP A 2 -3.24 -29.26 10.32
N TYR A 3 -3.74 -28.35 9.50
CA TYR A 3 -3.23 -27.00 9.47
C TYR A 3 -3.74 -26.33 10.76
N GLU A 4 -2.88 -26.20 11.77
CA GLU A 4 -3.13 -25.26 12.88
C GLU A 4 -3.14 -23.85 12.29
N ILE A 5 -4.33 -23.38 11.88
CA ILE A 5 -4.55 -21.96 11.60
C ILE A 5 -4.53 -21.26 12.96
N ARG A 6 -3.41 -20.60 13.27
CA ARG A 6 -3.24 -19.91 14.55
C ARG A 6 -3.99 -18.58 14.57
N ASP A 7 -3.94 -17.84 13.47
CA ASP A 7 -4.68 -16.59 13.28
C ASP A 7 -5.08 -16.45 11.79
N ALA A 8 -6.35 -16.11 11.52
CA ALA A 8 -6.86 -15.87 10.17
C ALA A 8 -7.96 -14.80 10.18
N VAL A 9 -8.17 -14.16 9.03
CA VAL A 9 -9.21 -13.14 8.86
C VAL A 9 -10.32 -13.68 7.98
N LEU A 10 -11.54 -13.73 8.52
CA LEU A 10 -12.75 -14.13 7.80
C LEU A 10 -13.55 -12.88 7.42
N LYS A 11 -13.65 -12.62 6.11
CA LYS A 11 -14.50 -11.58 5.53
C LYS A 11 -15.76 -12.23 4.97
N ILE A 12 -16.93 -11.70 5.34
CA ILE A 12 -18.25 -12.17 4.88
C ILE A 12 -18.98 -10.96 4.31
N GLU A 13 -19.36 -11.01 3.03
CA GLU A 13 -20.12 -9.94 2.40
C GLU A 13 -21.57 -10.37 2.18
N VAL A 14 -22.48 -9.88 3.04
CA VAL A 14 -23.92 -10.12 2.91
C VAL A 14 -24.42 -9.46 1.63
N LEU A 15 -24.92 -10.28 0.70
CA LEU A 15 -25.36 -9.92 -0.65
C LEU A 15 -26.07 -8.56 -0.69
N LYS A 16 -25.38 -7.54 -1.21
CA LYS A 16 -25.95 -6.28 -1.69
C LYS A 16 -25.58 -6.18 -3.16
N ASP A 17 -26.51 -6.48 -4.05
CA ASP A 17 -26.40 -6.43 -5.53
C ASP A 17 -25.07 -6.94 -6.14
N SER A 18 -25.14 -8.10 -6.80
CA SER A 18 -23.99 -8.85 -7.32
C SER A 18 -23.08 -8.11 -8.31
N GLU A 19 -23.52 -7.02 -8.92
CA GLU A 19 -22.74 -6.32 -9.96
C GLU A 19 -21.55 -5.50 -9.41
N ASN A 20 -21.52 -5.17 -8.11
CA ASN A 20 -20.47 -4.32 -7.52
C ASN A 20 -19.87 -4.88 -6.22
N SER A 21 -20.04 -6.17 -5.95
CA SER A 21 -19.55 -6.76 -4.72
C SER A 21 -18.02 -6.74 -4.67
N GLN A 22 -17.50 -6.15 -3.58
CA GLN A 22 -16.07 -5.94 -3.38
C GLN A 22 -15.36 -7.27 -3.10
N ILE A 23 -16.03 -8.25 -2.50
CA ILE A 23 -15.42 -9.55 -2.19
C ILE A 23 -15.04 -10.33 -3.45
N TYR A 24 -15.82 -10.24 -4.53
CA TYR A 24 -15.46 -10.91 -5.79
C TYR A 24 -14.27 -10.25 -6.48
N ARG A 25 -14.17 -8.91 -6.39
CA ARG A 25 -13.01 -8.17 -6.89
C ARG A 25 -11.75 -8.55 -6.10
N GLU A 26 -11.87 -8.60 -4.78
CA GLU A 26 -10.80 -9.01 -3.87
C GLU A 26 -10.34 -10.44 -4.18
N ILE A 27 -11.26 -11.40 -4.26
CA ILE A 27 -10.94 -12.79 -4.63
C ILE A 27 -10.20 -12.86 -5.97
N SER A 28 -10.70 -12.16 -6.99
CA SER A 28 -10.09 -12.16 -8.32
C SER A 28 -8.68 -11.57 -8.30
N ALA A 29 -8.46 -10.48 -7.56
CA ALA A 29 -7.15 -9.87 -7.41
C ALA A 29 -6.18 -10.76 -6.63
N LEU A 30 -6.63 -11.35 -5.51
CA LEU A 30 -5.81 -12.22 -4.67
C LEU A 30 -5.41 -13.51 -5.40
N HIS A 31 -6.27 -14.09 -6.25
CA HIS A 31 -5.85 -15.20 -7.13
C HIS A 31 -4.73 -14.80 -8.09
N ALA A 32 -4.83 -13.62 -8.70
CA ALA A 32 -3.82 -13.14 -9.65
C ALA A 32 -2.49 -12.75 -8.99
N LEU A 33 -2.51 -12.42 -7.70
CA LEU A 33 -1.37 -11.93 -6.93
C LEU A 33 -0.85 -12.94 -5.90
N GLY A 34 -1.45 -14.14 -5.80
CA GLY A 34 -1.32 -15.04 -4.65
C GLY A 34 0.07 -15.64 -4.41
N ASP A 35 1.02 -15.47 -5.33
CA ASP A 35 2.43 -15.86 -5.14
C ASP A 35 3.30 -14.71 -4.59
N LEU A 36 2.74 -13.50 -4.43
CA LEU A 36 3.41 -12.38 -3.79
C LEU A 36 3.30 -12.50 -2.27
N SER A 37 4.43 -12.58 -1.58
CA SER A 37 4.48 -12.65 -0.11
C SER A 37 3.96 -11.40 0.61
N CYS A 38 3.65 -10.33 -0.12
CA CYS A 38 3.18 -9.05 0.41
C CYS A 38 1.67 -8.83 0.27
N VAL A 39 0.92 -9.82 -0.24
CA VAL A 39 -0.55 -9.81 -0.32
C VAL A 39 -1.14 -10.99 0.49
N PRO A 40 -2.39 -10.90 0.96
CA PRO A 40 -3.05 -12.00 1.64
C PRO A 40 -3.14 -13.27 0.77
N THR A 41 -2.83 -14.42 1.34
CA THR A 41 -3.09 -15.72 0.71
C THR A 41 -4.52 -16.15 1.02
N ILE A 42 -5.26 -16.58 0.00
CA ILE A 42 -6.59 -17.18 0.18
C ILE A 42 -6.42 -18.55 0.84
N LEU A 43 -6.98 -18.71 2.04
CA LEU A 43 -7.08 -19.99 2.74
C LEU A 43 -8.38 -20.72 2.39
N PHE A 44 -9.46 -19.98 2.18
CA PHE A 44 -10.76 -20.50 1.77
C PHE A 44 -11.58 -19.43 1.05
N GLU A 45 -12.32 -19.83 0.03
CA GLU A 45 -13.37 -19.04 -0.60
C GLU A 45 -14.60 -19.92 -0.84
N GLY A 46 -15.79 -19.37 -0.64
CA GLY A 46 -17.03 -20.10 -0.87
C GLY A 46 -18.25 -19.43 -0.28
N TYR A 47 -19.36 -20.18 -0.21
CA TYR A 47 -20.61 -19.67 0.34
C TYR A 47 -20.89 -20.25 1.72
N THR A 48 -21.34 -19.40 2.63
CA THR A 48 -21.94 -19.82 3.90
C THR A 48 -23.23 -20.61 3.64
N MET A 49 -23.73 -21.34 4.65
CA MET A 49 -25.03 -22.03 4.56
C MET A 49 -26.20 -21.09 4.19
N GLY A 50 -26.09 -19.80 4.50
CA GLY A 50 -27.07 -18.77 4.14
C GLY A 50 -26.88 -18.19 2.73
N GLY A 51 -26.05 -18.78 1.88
CA GLY A 51 -25.79 -18.31 0.51
C GLY A 51 -24.96 -17.02 0.41
N THR A 52 -24.32 -16.61 1.51
CA THR A 52 -23.47 -15.41 1.55
C THR A 52 -22.02 -15.77 1.19
N MET A 53 -21.38 -14.98 0.32
CA MET A 53 -19.98 -15.19 -0.06
C MET A 53 -19.05 -14.90 1.12
N ALA A 54 -18.08 -15.77 1.32
CA ALA A 54 -17.09 -15.71 2.38
C ALA A 54 -15.68 -15.92 1.81
N LEU A 55 -14.74 -15.15 2.34
CA LEU A 55 -13.31 -15.19 2.04
C LEU A 55 -12.54 -15.29 3.36
N LEU A 56 -11.66 -16.29 3.46
CA LEU A 56 -10.73 -16.46 4.57
C LEU A 56 -9.31 -16.28 4.06
N THR A 57 -8.52 -15.42 4.72
CA THR A 57 -7.12 -15.18 4.39
C THR A 57 -6.19 -15.37 5.59
N ASP A 58 -4.89 -15.51 5.33
CA ASP A 58 -3.86 -15.73 6.34
C ASP A 58 -3.30 -14.44 6.99
N PHE A 59 -3.72 -13.27 6.51
CA PHE A 59 -3.21 -11.97 6.97
C PHE A 59 -3.90 -11.52 8.24
N ALA A 60 -3.45 -12.07 9.36
CA ALA A 60 -3.69 -11.54 10.69
C ALA A 60 -2.50 -10.68 11.16
N GLY A 61 -2.79 -9.56 11.80
CA GLY A 61 -1.80 -8.62 12.30
C GLY A 61 -2.44 -7.45 13.03
N GLN A 62 -1.62 -6.55 13.56
CA GLN A 62 -2.11 -5.35 14.25
C GLN A 62 -2.40 -4.23 13.22
N PRO A 63 -3.61 -3.65 13.17
CA PRO A 63 -3.88 -2.50 12.30
C PRO A 63 -2.91 -1.35 12.58
N LEU A 64 -2.41 -0.69 11.54
CA LEU A 64 -1.42 0.38 11.67
C LEU A 64 -1.93 1.54 12.54
N GLU A 65 -3.21 1.87 12.48
CA GLU A 65 -3.82 2.90 13.35
C GLU A 65 -3.68 2.57 14.84
N SER A 66 -3.90 1.30 15.21
CA SER A 66 -3.71 0.82 16.58
C SER A 66 -2.23 0.75 16.93
N TRP A 67 -1.39 0.22 16.04
CA TRP A 67 0.05 0.15 16.23
C TRP A 67 0.66 1.53 16.49
N ILE A 68 0.22 2.54 15.75
CA ILE A 68 0.64 3.94 15.94
C ILE A 68 0.20 4.51 17.29
N SER A 69 -0.98 4.11 17.77
CA SER A 69 -1.51 4.58 19.05
C SER A 69 -0.76 3.95 20.23
N ASP A 70 -0.30 2.71 20.07
CA ASP A 70 0.47 1.99 21.09
C ASP A 70 1.94 2.41 21.11
N ASN A 71 2.44 3.03 20.03
CA ASN A 71 3.82 3.50 19.89
C ASN A 71 3.85 5.03 19.93
N ASP A 72 4.06 5.59 21.12
CA ASP A 72 4.33 7.02 21.28
C ASP A 72 5.69 7.38 20.64
N ASN A 73 5.74 8.51 19.93
CA ASN A 73 6.94 9.04 19.25
C ASN A 73 7.57 8.11 18.20
N ILE A 74 6.82 7.82 17.13
CA ILE A 74 7.35 7.14 15.94
C ILE A 74 8.39 8.04 15.26
N ASP A 75 9.64 7.58 15.22
CA ASP A 75 10.73 8.29 14.57
C ASP A 75 10.69 8.16 13.04
N ASP A 76 11.44 9.03 12.36
CA ASP A 76 11.50 9.05 10.90
C ASP A 76 12.01 7.74 10.31
N TYR A 77 12.90 7.04 11.02
CA TYR A 77 13.39 5.73 10.60
C TYR A 77 12.26 4.71 10.51
N THR A 78 11.40 4.67 11.52
CA THR A 78 10.27 3.73 11.57
C THR A 78 9.22 4.08 10.53
N ILE A 79 8.91 5.38 10.34
CA ILE A 79 8.07 5.83 9.21
C ILE A 79 8.68 5.36 7.90
N PHE A 80 9.99 5.45 7.74
CA PHE A 80 10.68 5.08 6.52
C PHE A 80 10.56 3.57 6.25
N GLN A 81 10.71 2.72 7.26
CA GLN A 81 10.49 1.27 7.13
C GLN A 81 9.05 0.93 6.72
N ILE A 82 8.06 1.60 7.33
CA ILE A 82 6.65 1.45 6.93
C ILE A 82 6.49 1.78 5.44
N ILE A 83 7.03 2.92 5.00
CA ILE A 83 6.89 3.36 3.61
C ILE A 83 7.63 2.42 2.66
N LEU A 84 8.81 1.89 3.01
CA LEU A 84 9.54 0.94 2.17
C LEU A 84 8.80 -0.38 1.98
N ASP A 85 8.25 -0.96 3.05
CA ASP A 85 7.48 -2.21 2.95
C ASP A 85 6.26 -2.05 2.03
N LEU A 86 5.52 -0.95 2.20
CA LEU A 86 4.34 -0.64 1.38
C LEU A 86 4.72 -0.29 -0.07
N LEU A 87 5.82 0.44 -0.27
CA LEU A 87 6.35 0.77 -1.60
C LEU A 87 6.72 -0.51 -2.37
N SER A 88 7.42 -1.44 -1.72
CA SER A 88 7.80 -2.72 -2.31
C SER A 88 6.56 -3.54 -2.69
N CYS A 89 5.52 -3.54 -1.86
CA CYS A 89 4.26 -4.20 -2.18
C CYS A 89 3.59 -3.57 -3.41
N LEU A 90 3.47 -2.23 -3.44
CA LEU A 90 2.88 -1.49 -4.56
C LEU A 90 3.62 -1.77 -5.87
N GLU A 91 4.94 -1.72 -5.89
CA GLU A 91 5.73 -2.04 -7.09
C GLU A 91 5.44 -3.45 -7.62
N LYS A 92 5.34 -4.44 -6.73
CA LYS A 92 5.05 -5.83 -7.11
C LYS A 92 3.66 -5.98 -7.71
N ILE A 93 2.63 -5.41 -7.07
CA ILE A 93 1.26 -5.50 -7.61
C ILE A 93 1.10 -4.74 -8.92
N HIS A 94 1.74 -3.57 -9.07
CA HIS A 94 1.73 -2.80 -10.32
C HIS A 94 2.41 -3.57 -11.45
N THR A 95 3.53 -4.24 -11.17
CA THR A 95 4.24 -5.10 -12.14
C THR A 95 3.38 -6.30 -12.58
N ARG A 96 2.46 -6.76 -11.72
CA ARG A 96 1.46 -7.79 -12.05
C ARG A 96 0.23 -7.23 -12.77
N GLY A 97 0.22 -5.95 -13.11
CA GLY A 97 -0.87 -5.33 -13.84
C GLY A 97 -2.03 -4.89 -12.96
N TYR A 98 -1.87 -4.76 -11.64
CA TYR A 98 -2.95 -4.35 -10.73
C TYR A 98 -2.59 -3.09 -9.95
N THR A 99 -3.57 -2.21 -9.75
CA THR A 99 -3.53 -1.21 -8.67
C THR A 99 -4.29 -1.71 -7.46
N HIS A 100 -3.87 -1.30 -6.26
CA HIS A 100 -4.60 -1.53 -5.02
C HIS A 100 -5.91 -0.75 -5.01
N GLY A 101 -5.87 0.54 -5.41
CA GLY A 101 -7.05 1.39 -5.52
C GLY A 101 -7.57 1.99 -4.21
N ASP A 102 -7.21 1.40 -3.06
CA ASP A 102 -7.55 1.92 -1.72
C ASP A 102 -6.37 1.93 -0.74
N VAL A 103 -5.22 2.47 -1.16
CA VAL A 103 -4.09 2.65 -0.26
C VAL A 103 -4.51 3.62 0.86
N ALA A 104 -4.52 3.15 2.10
CA ALA A 104 -4.92 3.96 3.25
C ALA A 104 -4.40 3.34 4.54
N ILE A 105 -4.24 4.16 5.58
CA ILE A 105 -3.75 3.71 6.88
C ILE A 105 -4.59 2.58 7.50
N ARG A 106 -5.91 2.60 7.29
CA ARG A 106 -6.85 1.53 7.73
C ARG A 106 -6.62 0.19 7.02
N ASN A 107 -5.99 0.22 5.86
CA ASN A 107 -5.69 -0.93 5.01
C ASN A 107 -4.23 -1.35 5.14
N VAL A 108 -3.58 -1.00 6.26
CA VAL A 108 -2.23 -1.43 6.58
C VAL A 108 -2.24 -2.17 7.91
N ILE A 109 -1.57 -3.32 7.94
CA ILE A 109 -1.33 -4.09 9.17
C ILE A 109 0.17 -4.25 9.41
N GLN A 110 0.55 -4.35 10.67
CA GLN A 110 1.86 -4.79 11.13
C GLN A 110 1.80 -6.29 11.43
N ARG A 111 2.79 -7.04 10.93
CA ARG A 111 2.96 -8.46 11.21
C ARG A 111 4.45 -8.79 11.20
N ASN A 112 4.94 -9.41 12.26
CA ASN A 112 6.34 -9.89 12.35
C ASN A 112 7.41 -8.82 12.05
N GLY A 113 7.17 -7.56 12.44
CA GLY A 113 8.11 -6.46 12.21
C GLY A 113 7.98 -5.75 10.86
N HIS A 114 7.08 -6.22 9.99
CA HIS A 114 6.85 -5.67 8.65
C HIS A 114 5.42 -5.15 8.49
N PHE A 115 5.21 -4.31 7.48
CA PHE A 115 3.93 -3.68 7.17
C PHE A 115 3.37 -4.17 5.84
N TYR A 116 2.08 -4.42 5.80
CA TYR A 116 1.42 -5.06 4.65
C TYR A 116 0.13 -4.34 4.29
N LEU A 117 -0.16 -4.26 2.98
CA LEU A 117 -1.45 -3.84 2.47
C LEU A 117 -2.47 -4.97 2.59
N ILE A 118 -3.68 -4.61 3.01
CA ILE A 118 -4.86 -5.49 3.06
C ILE A 118 -6.02 -4.82 2.33
N ASP A 119 -7.10 -5.58 2.12
CA ASP A 119 -8.35 -5.13 1.50
C ASP A 119 -8.20 -4.76 0.01
N PHE A 120 -8.22 -5.80 -0.83
CA PHE A 120 -8.13 -5.68 -2.28
C PHE A 120 -9.52 -5.53 -2.94
N GLY A 121 -10.55 -5.15 -2.17
CA GLY A 121 -11.92 -5.00 -2.67
C GLY A 121 -12.10 -3.94 -3.77
N LEU A 122 -11.16 -3.00 -3.87
CA LEU A 122 -11.11 -1.98 -4.92
C LEU A 122 -9.94 -2.18 -5.91
N ALA A 123 -9.22 -3.30 -5.81
CA ALA A 123 -8.14 -3.61 -6.71
C ALA A 123 -8.65 -3.71 -8.15
N THR A 124 -7.89 -3.16 -9.09
CA THR A 124 -8.31 -3.05 -10.49
C THR A 124 -7.17 -3.45 -11.41
N LEU A 125 -7.49 -4.27 -12.41
CA LEU A 125 -6.56 -4.67 -13.46
C LEU A 125 -6.33 -3.50 -14.41
N LEU A 126 -5.07 -3.10 -14.56
CA LEU A 126 -4.62 -1.92 -15.31
C LEU A 126 -5.08 -1.95 -16.77
N GLN A 127 -5.11 -3.13 -17.41
CA GLN A 127 -5.53 -3.28 -18.80
C GLN A 127 -7.00 -2.89 -19.05
N LEU A 128 -7.82 -2.80 -17.99
CA LEU A 128 -9.23 -2.41 -18.07
C LEU A 128 -9.45 -0.91 -17.85
N LEU A 129 -8.39 -0.17 -17.53
CA LEU A 129 -8.47 1.25 -17.22
C LEU A 129 -8.23 2.10 -18.46
N ILE A 130 -9.00 3.19 -18.58
CA ILE A 130 -8.76 4.24 -19.57
C ILE A 130 -7.43 4.95 -19.30
N ASN A 131 -7.04 5.06 -18.02
CA ASN A 131 -5.84 5.76 -17.60
C ASN A 131 -5.09 4.98 -16.51
N PRO A 132 -4.38 3.90 -16.87
CA PRO A 132 -3.66 3.04 -15.92
C PRO A 132 -2.56 3.80 -15.18
N CYS A 133 -1.79 4.68 -15.86
CA CYS A 133 -0.77 5.50 -15.20
C CYS A 133 -1.34 6.35 -14.07
N GLN A 134 -2.47 7.04 -14.28
CA GLN A 134 -3.08 7.83 -13.21
C GLN A 134 -3.54 6.96 -12.03
N ALA A 135 -4.00 5.74 -12.28
CA ALA A 135 -4.38 4.82 -11.22
C ALA A 135 -3.17 4.36 -10.39
N ILE A 136 -2.03 4.08 -11.05
CA ILE A 136 -0.76 3.80 -10.38
C ILE A 136 -0.34 4.99 -9.52
N ILE A 137 -0.23 6.20 -10.10
CA ILE A 137 0.15 7.41 -9.36
C ILE A 137 -0.74 7.61 -8.15
N ARG A 138 -2.05 7.38 -8.29
CA ARG A 138 -3.01 7.54 -7.21
C ARG A 138 -2.63 6.68 -5.99
N ASP A 139 -2.22 5.43 -6.17
CA ASP A 139 -1.77 4.58 -5.06
C ASP A 139 -0.55 5.21 -4.34
N TYR A 140 0.43 5.77 -5.08
CA TYR A 140 1.57 6.48 -4.48
C TYR A 140 1.19 7.80 -3.80
N ILE A 141 0.22 8.55 -4.33
CA ILE A 141 -0.32 9.75 -3.67
C ILE A 141 -0.89 9.38 -2.31
N TYR A 142 -1.65 8.30 -2.24
CA TYR A 142 -2.22 7.84 -1.00
C TYR A 142 -1.18 7.24 -0.04
N LEU A 143 -0.14 6.60 -0.55
CA LEU A 143 1.03 6.23 0.26
C LEU A 143 1.68 7.46 0.91
N CYS A 144 1.85 8.56 0.15
CA CYS A 144 2.35 9.83 0.70
C CYS A 144 1.43 10.39 1.79
N ARG A 145 0.10 10.23 1.63
CA ARG A 145 -0.87 10.66 2.66
C ARG A 145 -0.75 9.88 3.96
N ILE A 146 -0.32 8.62 3.91
CA ILE A 146 -0.03 7.83 5.13
C ILE A 146 1.10 8.50 5.93
N ILE A 147 2.16 8.99 5.28
CA ILE A 147 3.23 9.76 5.94
C ILE A 147 2.65 10.93 6.73
N GLY A 148 1.73 11.69 6.11
CA GLY A 148 1.05 12.81 6.76
C GLY A 148 0.27 12.43 8.00
N VAL A 149 -0.46 11.32 7.93
CA VAL A 149 -1.23 10.82 9.08
C VAL A 149 -0.29 10.35 10.19
N ILE A 150 0.80 9.66 9.88
CA ILE A 150 1.75 9.18 10.90
C ILE A 150 2.46 10.37 11.56
N LYS A 151 3.13 11.22 10.76
CA LYS A 151 4.01 12.29 11.25
C LYS A 151 3.26 13.50 11.81
N PHE A 152 2.09 13.82 11.27
CA PHE A 152 1.35 15.04 11.63
C PHE A 152 -0.07 14.78 12.17
N ARG A 153 -0.45 13.51 12.37
CA ARG A 153 -1.77 13.11 12.90
C ARG A 153 -2.96 13.67 12.11
N LYS A 154 -2.76 14.00 10.83
CA LYS A 154 -3.84 14.50 9.95
C LYS A 154 -3.61 14.14 8.49
N LYS A 155 -4.71 14.03 7.74
CA LYS A 155 -4.64 13.92 6.27
C LYS A 155 -4.14 15.25 5.70
N MET A 156 -3.21 15.17 4.75
CA MET A 156 -2.61 16.33 4.09
C MET A 156 -2.60 16.15 2.56
N SER A 157 -2.59 17.26 1.84
CA SER A 157 -2.24 17.30 0.43
C SER A 157 -0.73 17.09 0.23
N LEU A 158 -0.30 16.75 -1.00
CA LEU A 158 1.11 16.59 -1.32
C LEU A 158 1.88 17.90 -1.14
N LEU A 159 1.27 19.05 -1.45
CA LEU A 159 1.90 20.36 -1.28
C LEU A 159 2.13 20.69 0.19
N GLU A 160 1.13 20.48 1.05
CA GLU A 160 1.32 20.64 2.50
C GLU A 160 2.40 19.72 3.07
N LEU A 161 2.51 18.50 2.54
CA LEU A 161 3.56 17.56 2.90
C LEU A 161 4.93 18.06 2.44
N ILE A 162 5.07 18.52 1.20
CA ILE A 162 6.33 19.09 0.69
C ILE A 162 6.77 20.29 1.52
N ASP A 163 5.84 21.14 1.94
CA ASP A 163 6.15 22.34 2.75
C ASP A 163 6.64 21.97 4.16
N LYS A 164 6.17 20.85 4.72
CA LYS A 164 6.44 20.45 6.11
C LYS A 164 7.50 19.36 6.28
N LEU A 165 7.72 18.55 5.25
CA LEU A 165 8.71 17.49 5.24
C LEU A 165 10.06 18.03 4.80
N ASP A 166 11.09 17.32 5.22
CA ASP A 166 12.48 17.49 4.91
C ASP A 166 13.09 16.17 4.37
N GLY A 167 14.36 16.25 3.96
CA GLY A 167 15.15 15.11 3.51
C GLY A 167 14.46 14.21 2.48
N GLU A 168 14.61 12.91 2.68
CA GLU A 168 14.15 11.86 1.76
C GLU A 168 12.62 11.83 1.63
N PHE A 169 11.86 12.11 2.70
CA PHE A 169 10.40 12.16 2.60
C PHE A 169 9.93 13.31 1.72
N LYS A 170 10.52 14.50 1.84
CA LYS A 170 10.22 15.63 0.95
C LYS A 170 10.56 15.29 -0.49
N SER A 171 11.71 14.67 -0.74
CA SER A 171 12.13 14.24 -2.08
C SER A 171 11.15 13.23 -2.68
N PHE A 172 10.76 12.20 -1.92
CA PHE A 172 9.77 11.21 -2.36
C PHE A 172 8.43 11.86 -2.70
N VAL A 173 7.87 12.66 -1.79
CA VAL A 173 6.58 13.32 -2.02
C VAL A 173 6.66 14.26 -3.24
N SER A 174 7.80 14.94 -3.44
CA SER A 174 8.00 15.83 -4.59
C SER A 174 8.03 15.08 -5.92
N ILE A 175 8.62 13.88 -5.97
CA ILE A 175 8.58 13.00 -7.16
C ILE A 175 7.12 12.66 -7.51
N ILE A 176 6.36 12.20 -6.52
CA ILE A 176 4.95 11.80 -6.72
C ILE A 176 4.08 13.01 -7.12
N GLU A 177 4.31 14.15 -6.49
CA GLU A 177 3.61 15.41 -6.81
C GLU A 177 3.91 15.84 -8.25
N ASN A 178 5.17 15.81 -8.67
CA ASN A 178 5.56 16.14 -10.03
C ASN A 178 4.92 15.20 -11.04
N ALA A 179 5.01 13.88 -10.80
CA ALA A 179 4.45 12.84 -11.65
C ALA A 179 2.93 12.97 -11.81
N SER A 180 2.22 13.36 -10.74
CA SER A 180 0.76 13.56 -10.75
C SER A 180 0.29 14.63 -11.74
N ARG A 181 1.18 15.53 -12.17
CA ARG A 181 0.89 16.61 -13.13
C ARG A 181 1.29 16.27 -14.57
N TRP A 182 1.93 15.12 -14.81
CA TRP A 182 2.42 14.78 -16.13
C TRP A 182 1.27 14.52 -17.10
N LYS A 183 1.40 15.05 -18.32
CA LYS A 183 0.54 14.64 -19.44
C LYS A 183 1.02 13.28 -19.96
N ILE A 184 0.11 12.34 -20.05
CA ILE A 184 0.41 10.99 -20.56
C ILE A 184 0.31 11.06 -22.09
N ILE A 185 1.45 11.24 -22.74
CA ILE A 185 1.58 11.26 -24.20
C ILE A 185 2.03 9.89 -24.72
N ASN A 186 2.89 9.21 -23.97
CA ASN A 186 3.33 7.84 -24.21
C ASN A 186 3.37 7.12 -22.85
N GLU A 187 2.51 6.11 -22.70
CA GLU A 187 2.29 5.40 -21.45
C GLU A 187 3.52 4.61 -20.98
N GLU A 188 4.13 3.85 -21.89
CA GLU A 188 5.28 2.99 -21.60
C GLU A 188 6.48 3.80 -21.14
N LYS A 189 6.82 4.87 -21.88
CA LYS A 189 7.91 5.78 -21.50
C LYS A 189 7.62 6.54 -20.21
N TRP A 190 6.33 6.85 -19.96
CA TRP A 190 5.90 7.46 -18.70
C TRP A 190 6.17 6.50 -17.53
N LEU A 191 5.77 5.23 -17.68
CA LEU A 191 5.94 4.20 -16.65
C LEU A 191 7.40 3.89 -16.38
N GLU A 192 8.20 3.76 -17.44
CA GLU A 192 9.65 3.55 -17.33
C GLU A 192 10.30 4.68 -16.52
N ARG A 193 9.99 5.93 -16.86
CA ARG A 193 10.54 7.10 -16.16
C ARG A 193 10.07 7.15 -14.71
N PHE A 194 8.77 6.99 -14.46
CA PHE A 194 8.21 7.04 -13.12
C PHE A 194 8.79 5.91 -12.25
N GLY A 195 8.84 4.69 -12.77
CA GLY A 195 9.46 3.55 -12.10
C GLY A 195 10.94 3.78 -11.80
N ALA A 196 11.70 4.40 -12.70
CA ALA A 196 13.10 4.75 -12.44
C ALA A 196 13.25 5.78 -11.30
N GLU A 197 12.40 6.82 -11.26
CA GLU A 197 12.43 7.83 -10.19
C GLU A 197 12.05 7.21 -8.82
N VAL A 198 11.05 6.33 -8.77
CA VAL A 198 10.65 5.62 -7.54
C VAL A 198 11.73 4.63 -7.09
N LYS A 199 12.32 3.86 -8.01
CA LYS A 199 13.36 2.88 -7.69
C LYS A 199 14.61 3.53 -7.09
N GLN A 200 15.00 4.72 -7.58
CA GLN A 200 16.12 5.47 -7.00
C GLN A 200 15.89 5.81 -5.52
N PHE A 201 14.66 6.12 -5.13
CA PHE A 201 14.33 6.35 -3.72
C PHE A 201 14.47 5.06 -2.90
N HIS A 202 13.95 3.95 -3.42
CA HIS A 202 14.08 2.64 -2.78
C HIS A 202 15.57 2.27 -2.56
N GLU A 203 16.41 2.41 -3.57
CA GLU A 203 17.86 2.15 -3.50
C GLU A 203 18.57 3.04 -2.47
N ARG A 204 18.27 4.35 -2.44
CA ARG A 204 18.82 5.26 -1.41
C ARG A 204 18.43 4.83 0.00
N GLY A 205 17.20 4.36 0.17
CA GLY A 205 16.70 3.86 1.45
C GLY A 205 17.46 2.65 1.99
N HIS A 206 17.91 1.74 1.12
CA HIS A 206 18.76 0.60 1.48
C HIS A 206 20.20 1.01 1.86
N HIS A 207 20.63 2.22 1.45
CA HIS A 207 21.97 2.76 1.69
C HIS A 207 22.07 3.71 2.89
N LEU A 208 21.06 3.84 3.75
CA LEU A 208 21.19 4.52 5.05
C LEU A 208 21.67 3.53 6.15
N PRO A 209 22.99 3.33 6.39
CA PRO A 209 23.43 2.81 7.67
C PRO A 209 23.26 3.92 8.72
N ARG A 210 22.89 3.54 9.95
CA ARG A 210 22.68 4.33 11.19
C ARG A 210 23.50 5.62 11.40
N LYS A 211 24.63 5.81 10.71
CA LYS A 211 25.55 6.95 10.88
C LYS A 211 25.11 8.25 10.20
N ALA A 212 24.28 8.20 9.16
CA ALA A 212 23.86 9.42 8.43
C ALA A 212 22.69 10.18 9.09
N LEU A 213 22.05 9.60 10.10
CA LEU A 213 20.84 10.13 10.75
C LEU A 213 21.12 11.03 11.96
N LEU A 214 22.36 11.05 12.47
CA LEU A 214 22.74 11.97 13.55
C LEU A 214 22.81 13.43 13.09
N ASP A 215 22.90 13.68 11.77
CA ASP A 215 22.98 15.04 11.21
C ASP A 215 21.61 15.61 10.81
N ILE A 216 20.52 14.83 10.91
CA ILE A 216 19.15 15.27 10.54
C ILE A 216 18.33 15.70 11.77
N THR A 217 18.83 15.46 12.99
CA THR A 217 18.16 15.87 14.24
C THR A 217 18.59 17.24 14.79
N GLU A 218 19.41 18.02 14.08
CA GLU A 218 19.78 19.38 14.48
C GLU A 218 19.46 20.41 13.38
N ILE A 219 18.18 20.80 13.25
CA ILE A 219 17.76 22.16 12.84
C ILE A 219 16.52 22.54 13.64
#